data_AF-K2R483-F1
#
_entry.id   AF-K2R483-F1
#
_cell.length_a   1.000
_cell.length_b   1.000
_cell.length_c   1.000
_cell.angle_alpha   90.00
_cell.angle_beta   90.00
_cell.angle_gamma   90.00
#
_symmetry.space_group_name_H-M   'P 1'
#
loop_
_entity.id
_entity.type
_entity.pdbx_description
1 polymer ?
#
loop_
_entity_poly.entity_id
_entity_poly.type
_entity_poly.pdbx_seq_one_letter_code
_entity_poly.pdbx_strand_id
1 'polypeptide(L)'
;MSSTSSKQSSIPLVIIGWGRENGVVFMPKVFEDHNTPYEMTAMIDFVETLEPYRYSPHNLGVVLHNLHPRPRALVIGIAVPPSLVAEMTAVWSEYVDSVLKKELKDNDEWKKNAVSPLSLTHYVDPTITKHPPMDMGWEKEMFKQLDATFRPEVEWE
;
A
#
# COMPACT_ATOMS: atom_id res chain seq x y z
N MET A 1 13.30 -36.39 5.32
CA MET A 1 12.04 -35.65 5.47
C MET A 1 12.25 -34.30 4.80
N SER A 2 11.65 -34.08 3.64
CA SER A 2 11.77 -32.81 2.93
C SER A 2 10.85 -31.82 3.63
N SER A 3 11.42 -30.79 4.25
CA SER A 3 10.65 -29.67 4.80
C SER A 3 10.13 -28.86 3.63
N THR A 4 8.87 -29.07 3.26
CA THR A 4 8.12 -28.10 2.47
C THR A 4 8.01 -26.82 3.29
N SER A 5 8.97 -25.92 3.11
CA SER A 5 8.79 -24.50 3.37
C SER A 5 7.53 -24.10 2.61
N SER A 6 6.43 -23.91 3.33
CA SER A 6 5.26 -23.25 2.77
C SER A 6 5.75 -21.89 2.32
N LYS A 7 5.90 -21.68 1.00
CA LYS A 7 6.13 -20.34 0.46
C LYS A 7 5.09 -19.43 1.11
N GLN A 8 5.55 -18.52 1.95
CA GLN A 8 4.70 -17.48 2.49
C GLN A 8 4.11 -16.76 1.27
N SER A 9 2.81 -16.85 1.09
CA SER A 9 2.12 -16.20 -0.03
C SER A 9 2.37 -14.70 0.06
N SER A 10 2.84 -14.09 -1.02
CA SER A 10 3.06 -12.64 -1.04
C SER A 10 1.74 -11.90 -0.81
N ILE A 11 1.84 -10.74 -0.16
CA ILE A 11 0.74 -9.87 0.18
C ILE A 11 0.78 -8.69 -0.79
N PRO A 12 -0.06 -8.70 -1.83
CA PRO A 12 -0.06 -7.66 -2.86
C PRO A 12 -0.58 -6.33 -2.29
N LEU A 13 0.16 -5.27 -2.55
CA LEU A 13 -0.13 -3.91 -2.12
C LEU A 13 -0.33 -2.99 -3.32
N VAL A 14 -1.21 -2.01 -3.16
CA VAL A 14 -1.24 -0.81 -4.01
C VAL A 14 -0.67 0.34 -3.19
N ILE A 15 0.25 1.11 -3.79
CA ILE A 15 0.87 2.25 -3.16
C ILE A 15 0.47 3.50 -3.93
N ILE A 16 0.05 4.54 -3.23
CA ILE A 16 -0.12 5.89 -3.77
C ILE A 16 0.99 6.72 -3.17
N GLY A 17 1.77 7.44 -3.97
CA GLY A 17 2.86 8.19 -3.36
C GLY A 17 3.66 9.06 -4.29
N TRP A 18 4.89 9.30 -3.86
CA TRP A 18 5.81 10.22 -4.49
C TRP A 18 6.35 9.64 -5.79
N GLY A 19 5.75 10.03 -6.91
CA GLY A 19 6.35 9.82 -8.22
C GLY A 19 6.51 8.36 -8.61
N ARG A 20 6.59 8.10 -9.91
CA ARG A 20 6.91 6.74 -10.36
C ARG A 20 8.40 6.45 -10.24
N GLU A 21 9.24 7.43 -10.52
CA GLU A 21 10.70 7.25 -10.56
C GLU A 21 11.27 6.88 -9.19
N ASN A 22 10.70 7.47 -8.13
CA ASN A 22 11.10 7.19 -6.76
C ASN A 22 10.40 5.93 -6.22
N GLY A 23 9.07 5.88 -6.26
CA GLY A 23 8.30 4.80 -5.63
C GLY A 23 8.58 3.41 -6.20
N VAL A 24 8.67 3.28 -7.53
CA VAL A 24 8.83 1.97 -8.19
C VAL A 24 10.21 1.36 -7.94
N VAL A 25 11.24 2.20 -7.80
CA VAL A 25 12.61 1.73 -7.55
C VAL A 25 12.87 1.53 -6.06
N PHE A 26 12.31 2.39 -5.22
CA PHE A 26 12.58 2.42 -3.78
C PHE A 26 11.80 1.37 -3.00
N MET A 27 10.47 1.31 -3.20
CA MET A 27 9.59 0.46 -2.37
C MET A 27 9.94 -1.04 -2.42
N PRO A 28 10.26 -1.65 -3.59
CA PRO A 28 10.66 -3.05 -3.61
C PRO A 28 11.89 -3.34 -2.74
N LYS A 29 12.88 -2.45 -2.74
CA LYS A 29 14.08 -2.60 -1.90
C LYS A 29 13.76 -2.54 -0.43
N VAL A 30 12.91 -1.60 -0.01
CA VAL A 30 12.44 -1.50 1.39
C VAL A 30 11.78 -2.81 1.84
N PHE A 31 10.98 -3.44 0.97
CA PHE A 31 10.34 -4.71 1.30
C PHE A 31 11.31 -5.89 1.34
N GLU A 32 12.29 -5.92 0.44
CA GLU A 32 13.35 -6.93 0.37
C GLU A 32 14.32 -6.84 1.56
N ASP A 33 14.81 -5.65 1.88
CA ASP A 33 15.76 -5.39 2.97
C ASP A 33 15.19 -5.78 4.34
N HIS A 34 13.87 -5.65 4.50
CA HIS A 34 13.14 -6.06 5.70
C HIS A 34 12.61 -7.51 5.64
N ASN A 35 12.94 -8.27 4.59
CA ASN A 35 12.49 -9.65 4.36
C ASN A 35 10.98 -9.84 4.60
N THR A 36 10.18 -8.94 4.01
CA THR A 36 8.74 -8.88 4.25
C THR A 36 7.95 -9.69 3.22
N PRO A 37 6.71 -10.13 3.55
CA PRO A 37 5.84 -10.78 2.58
C PRO A 37 5.18 -9.79 1.61
N TYR A 38 5.47 -8.49 1.71
CA TYR A 38 4.77 -7.44 0.97
C TYR A 38 5.30 -7.29 -0.45
N GLU A 39 4.40 -7.17 -1.42
CA GLU A 39 4.74 -7.01 -2.82
C GLU A 39 3.97 -5.83 -3.42
N MET A 40 4.68 -4.83 -3.94
CA MET A 40 4.04 -3.72 -4.64
C MET A 40 3.55 -4.19 -6.02
N THR A 41 2.23 -4.25 -6.19
CA THR A 41 1.59 -4.64 -7.45
C THR A 41 1.23 -3.46 -8.34
N ALA A 42 1.01 -2.29 -7.74
CA ALA A 42 0.88 -1.04 -8.47
C ALA A 42 1.35 0.14 -7.64
N MET A 43 1.90 1.13 -8.34
CA MET A 43 2.19 2.47 -7.83
C MET A 43 1.32 3.46 -8.60
N ILE A 44 0.48 4.20 -7.88
CA ILE A 44 -0.30 5.32 -8.40
C ILE A 44 0.41 6.62 -8.02
N ASP A 45 0.72 7.40 -9.03
CA ASP A 45 1.46 8.64 -8.88
C ASP A 45 0.51 9.80 -8.59
N PHE A 46 0.87 10.62 -7.62
CA PHE A 46 0.14 11.82 -7.27
C PHE A 46 0.69 13.10 -7.93
N VAL A 47 1.95 13.10 -8.39
CA VAL A 47 2.72 14.32 -8.70
C VAL A 47 3.33 14.32 -10.11
N GLU A 48 4.12 13.30 -10.48
CA GLU A 48 5.00 13.38 -11.65
C GLU A 48 4.26 13.05 -12.96
N THR A 49 3.41 12.03 -12.92
CA THR A 49 2.70 11.52 -14.09
C THR A 49 1.76 12.56 -14.70
N LEU A 50 1.56 12.56 -16.02
CA LEU A 50 0.62 13.47 -16.70
C LEU A 50 -0.84 13.16 -16.32
N GLU A 51 -1.69 14.18 -16.25
CA GLU A 51 -3.15 13.98 -16.40
C GLU A 51 -3.41 13.30 -17.76
N PRO A 52 -4.22 12.23 -17.86
CA PRO A 52 -5.23 11.72 -16.90
C PRO A 52 -4.78 10.52 -16.04
N TYR A 53 -3.49 10.21 -16.00
CA TYR A 53 -2.96 9.00 -15.37
C TYR A 53 -2.51 9.19 -13.92
N ARG A 54 -2.66 10.42 -13.39
CA ARG A 54 -2.47 10.72 -11.96
C ARG A 54 -3.54 10.03 -11.12
N TYR A 55 -3.34 10.06 -9.80
CA TYR A 55 -4.39 9.72 -8.87
C TYR A 55 -5.68 10.48 -9.19
N SER A 56 -6.73 9.69 -9.32
CA SER A 56 -8.11 10.10 -9.12
C SER A 56 -8.82 8.95 -8.41
N PRO A 57 -9.95 9.19 -7.74
CA PRO A 57 -10.76 8.10 -7.18
C PRO A 57 -11.10 7.03 -8.21
N HIS A 58 -11.42 7.46 -9.44
CA HIS A 58 -11.68 6.57 -10.56
C HIS A 58 -10.47 5.69 -10.90
N ASN A 59 -9.29 6.28 -11.06
CA ASN A 59 -8.08 5.52 -11.42
C ASN A 59 -7.67 4.53 -10.33
N LEU A 60 -7.82 4.91 -9.06
CA LEU A 60 -7.60 3.98 -7.94
C LEU A 60 -8.59 2.81 -8.01
N GLY A 61 -9.88 3.08 -8.24
CA GLY A 61 -10.89 2.04 -8.43
C GLY A 61 -10.56 1.10 -9.59
N VAL A 62 -10.16 1.66 -10.75
CA VAL A 62 -9.73 0.85 -11.92
C VAL A 62 -8.57 -0.08 -11.56
N VAL A 63 -7.53 0.43 -10.89
CA VAL A 63 -6.39 -0.39 -10.46
C VAL A 63 -6.84 -1.51 -9.53
N LEU A 64 -7.59 -1.19 -8.47
CA LEU A 64 -8.04 -2.16 -7.48
C LEU A 64 -8.90 -3.28 -8.08
N HIS A 65 -9.81 -2.95 -9.00
CA HIS A 65 -10.72 -3.93 -9.61
C HIS A 65 -10.03 -4.85 -10.63
N ASN A 66 -8.90 -4.45 -11.20
CA ASN A 66 -8.24 -5.18 -12.30
C ASN A 66 -6.97 -5.94 -11.89
N LEU A 67 -6.41 -5.68 -10.70
CA LEU A 67 -5.20 -6.37 -10.26
C LEU A 67 -5.49 -7.81 -9.81
N HIS A 68 -4.61 -8.71 -10.26
CA HIS A 68 -4.51 -10.11 -9.83
C HIS A 68 -3.02 -10.45 -9.62
N PRO A 69 -2.61 -10.96 -8.43
CA PRO A 69 -3.44 -11.27 -7.27
C PRO A 69 -4.13 -10.03 -6.67
N ARG A 70 -5.25 -10.25 -5.96
CA ARG A 70 -6.10 -9.18 -5.41
C ARG A 70 -5.34 -8.39 -4.36
N PRO A 71 -5.18 -7.05 -4.50
CA PRO A 71 -4.59 -6.21 -3.47
C PRO A 71 -5.24 -6.44 -2.11
N ARG A 72 -4.39 -6.58 -1.08
CA ARG A 72 -4.79 -6.82 0.32
C ARG A 72 -4.50 -5.63 1.21
N ALA A 73 -3.65 -4.71 0.80
CA ALA A 73 -3.53 -3.43 1.46
C ALA A 73 -3.27 -2.24 0.52
N LEU A 74 -3.66 -1.06 1.00
CA LEU A 74 -3.41 0.23 0.38
C LEU A 74 -2.44 1.04 1.25
N VAL A 75 -1.33 1.48 0.67
CA VAL A 75 -0.42 2.44 1.31
C VAL A 75 -0.65 3.82 0.71
N ILE A 76 -1.05 4.78 1.54
CA ILE A 76 -1.17 6.19 1.15
C ILE A 76 0.09 6.89 1.66
N GLY A 77 1.03 7.12 0.75
CA GLY A 77 2.38 7.58 1.03
C GLY A 77 2.45 9.02 1.54
N ILE A 78 3.61 9.36 2.09
CA ILE A 78 3.88 10.63 2.77
C ILE A 78 3.72 11.88 1.89
N ALA A 79 3.80 11.74 0.57
CA ALA A 79 3.66 12.85 -0.38
C ALA A 79 2.20 13.19 -0.71
N VAL A 80 1.24 12.38 -0.25
CA VAL A 80 -0.18 12.59 -0.52
C VAL A 80 -0.74 13.61 0.46
N PRO A 81 -1.43 14.67 0.01
CA PRO A 81 -2.10 15.61 0.91
C PRO A 81 -3.04 14.90 1.89
N PRO A 82 -2.96 15.16 3.22
CA PRO A 82 -3.81 14.50 4.22
C PRO A 82 -5.31 14.65 3.94
N SER A 83 -5.72 15.75 3.29
CA SER A 83 -7.10 16.02 2.90
C SER A 83 -7.70 14.97 1.95
N LEU A 84 -6.88 14.20 1.24
CA LEU A 84 -7.33 13.17 0.30
C LEU A 84 -7.43 11.77 0.91
N VAL A 85 -6.92 11.57 2.12
CA VAL A 85 -6.90 10.25 2.78
C VAL A 85 -8.30 9.68 2.93
N ALA A 86 -9.29 10.51 3.28
CA ALA A 86 -10.67 10.06 3.45
C ALA A 86 -11.28 9.53 2.14
N GLU A 87 -11.02 10.20 1.02
CA GLU A 87 -11.51 9.80 -0.30
C GLU A 87 -10.84 8.50 -0.77
N MET A 88 -9.52 8.39 -0.64
CA MET A 88 -8.78 7.17 -0.96
C MET A 88 -9.24 5.97 -0.11
N THR A 89 -9.47 6.20 1.18
CA THR A 89 -9.99 5.17 2.10
C THR A 89 -11.40 4.75 1.71
N ALA A 90 -12.26 5.67 1.26
CA ALA A 90 -13.61 5.34 0.79
C ALA A 90 -13.57 4.41 -0.44
N VAL A 91 -12.71 4.71 -1.43
CA VAL A 91 -12.53 3.85 -2.61
C VAL A 91 -12.01 2.47 -2.21
N TRP A 92 -11.06 2.39 -1.26
CA TRP A 92 -10.59 1.12 -0.72
C TRP A 92 -11.71 0.32 -0.05
N SER A 93 -12.50 0.95 0.83
CA SER A 93 -13.61 0.30 1.53
C SER A 93 -14.65 -0.24 0.54
N GLU A 94 -14.97 0.53 -0.52
CA GLU A 94 -15.86 0.06 -1.58
C GLU A 94 -15.29 -1.17 -2.30
N TYR A 95 -14.00 -1.17 -2.65
CA TYR A 95 -13.34 -2.33 -3.24
C TYR A 95 -13.38 -3.57 -2.32
N VAL A 96 -13.11 -3.39 -1.02
CA VAL A 96 -13.19 -4.49 -0.04
C VAL A 96 -14.59 -5.10 -0.02
N ASP A 97 -15.63 -4.28 0.07
CA ASP A 97 -17.01 -4.74 0.15
C ASP A 97 -17.52 -5.33 -1.17
N SER A 98 -17.13 -4.75 -2.30
CA SER A 98 -17.66 -5.12 -3.62
C SER A 98 -16.91 -6.27 -4.29
N VAL A 99 -15.62 -6.44 -3.99
CA VAL A 99 -14.71 -7.43 -4.61
C VAL A 99 -14.24 -8.44 -3.58
N LEU A 100 -13.40 -8.04 -2.60
CA LEU A 100 -12.75 -9.00 -1.69
C LEU A 100 -13.76 -9.82 -0.91
N LYS A 101 -14.79 -9.17 -0.35
CA LYS A 101 -15.84 -9.83 0.42
C LYS A 101 -16.64 -10.82 -0.41
N LYS A 102 -16.79 -10.62 -1.72
CA LYS A 102 -17.52 -11.56 -2.59
C LYS A 102 -16.65 -12.74 -3.01
N GLU A 103 -15.38 -12.47 -3.35
CA GLU A 103 -14.45 -13.48 -3.85
C GLU A 103 -13.85 -14.35 -2.74
N LEU A 104 -13.71 -13.81 -1.52
CA LEU A 104 -13.10 -14.47 -0.36
C LEU A 104 -14.11 -14.73 0.77
N LYS A 105 -15.41 -14.78 0.45
CA LYS A 105 -16.49 -14.98 1.44
C LYS A 105 -16.35 -16.28 2.23
N ASP A 106 -15.82 -17.33 1.61
CA ASP A 106 -15.88 -18.69 2.15
C ASP A 106 -14.83 -18.96 3.24
N ASN A 107 -13.81 -18.09 3.37
CA ASN A 107 -12.72 -18.24 4.35
C ASN A 107 -12.52 -17.00 5.23
N ASP A 108 -13.41 -16.00 5.14
CA ASP A 108 -13.33 -14.73 5.88
C ASP A 108 -12.02 -13.95 5.68
N GLU A 109 -11.18 -14.35 4.72
CA GLU A 109 -9.88 -13.71 4.51
C GLU A 109 -10.01 -12.25 4.09
N TRP A 110 -11.14 -11.86 3.49
CA TRP A 110 -11.43 -10.46 3.16
C TRP A 110 -11.31 -9.53 4.39
N LYS A 111 -11.51 -10.03 5.61
CA LYS A 111 -11.34 -9.24 6.86
C LYS A 111 -9.88 -8.88 7.14
N LYS A 112 -8.93 -9.67 6.62
CA LYS A 112 -7.49 -9.39 6.70
C LYS A 112 -7.10 -8.47 5.54
N ASN A 113 -7.42 -7.19 5.66
CA ASN A 113 -7.04 -6.16 4.71
C ASN A 113 -6.65 -4.89 5.49
N ALA A 114 -5.80 -4.05 4.94
CA ALA A 114 -5.31 -2.87 5.66
C ALA A 114 -5.22 -1.62 4.79
N VAL A 115 -5.33 -0.46 5.44
CA VAL A 115 -4.96 0.84 4.87
C VAL A 115 -3.87 1.43 5.75
N SER A 116 -2.79 1.89 5.13
CA SER A 116 -1.69 2.58 5.82
C SER A 116 -1.63 4.05 5.39
N PRO A 117 -2.29 4.98 6.12
CA PRO A 117 -2.38 6.39 5.76
C PRO A 117 -1.22 7.22 6.30
N LEU A 118 -0.01 7.02 5.76
CA LEU A 118 1.23 7.61 6.28
C LEU A 118 1.22 9.13 6.29
N SER A 119 0.54 9.77 5.34
CA SER A 119 0.43 11.22 5.28
C SER A 119 -0.27 11.84 6.48
N LEU A 120 -1.06 11.10 7.26
CA LEU A 120 -1.68 11.67 8.48
C LEU A 120 -0.66 12.05 9.56
N THR A 121 0.49 11.38 9.59
CA THR A 121 1.52 11.55 10.63
C THR A 121 2.88 11.96 10.09
N HIS A 122 3.15 11.69 8.82
CA HIS A 122 4.45 11.90 8.19
C HIS A 122 4.36 12.70 6.89
N TYR A 123 3.34 13.55 6.71
CA TYR A 123 3.18 14.32 5.48
C TYR A 123 4.43 15.15 5.13
N VAL A 124 4.83 15.08 3.86
CA VAL A 124 5.88 15.89 3.27
C VAL A 124 5.32 16.53 1.99
N ASP A 125 5.46 17.85 1.86
CA ASP A 125 4.99 18.58 0.68
C ASP A 125 5.89 18.27 -0.53
N PRO A 126 5.32 17.67 -1.60
CA PRO A 126 6.11 17.25 -2.74
C PRO A 126 6.68 18.37 -3.60
N THR A 127 6.25 19.61 -3.38
CA THR A 127 6.72 20.78 -4.13
C THR A 127 8.03 21.34 -3.60
N ILE A 128 8.42 20.98 -2.37
CA ILE A 128 9.60 21.54 -1.68
C ILE A 128 10.71 20.51 -1.42
N THR A 129 10.40 19.22 -1.36
CA THR A 129 11.41 18.14 -1.32
C THR A 129 11.47 17.44 -2.68
N LYS A 130 12.55 16.71 -2.99
CA LYS A 130 12.70 15.98 -4.28
C LYS A 130 12.61 14.47 -4.14
N HIS A 131 12.87 13.96 -2.95
CA HIS A 131 12.87 12.54 -2.63
C HIS A 131 12.25 12.33 -1.24
N PRO A 132 11.70 11.14 -0.95
CA PRO A 132 11.30 10.77 0.39
C PRO A 132 12.48 10.92 1.38
N PRO A 133 12.31 11.61 2.51
CA PRO A 133 13.34 11.66 3.53
C PRO A 133 13.50 10.27 4.19
N MET A 134 14.73 9.76 4.22
CA MET A 134 15.04 8.41 4.72
C MET A 134 14.91 8.26 6.25
N ASP A 135 15.05 9.34 7.01
CA ASP A 135 15.16 9.28 8.48
C ASP A 135 13.92 9.79 9.24
N MET A 136 12.73 9.70 8.64
CA MET A 136 11.49 10.19 9.27
C MET A 136 10.65 9.12 9.97
N GLY A 137 11.08 7.86 9.96
CA GLY A 137 10.37 6.77 10.63
C GLY A 137 9.06 6.31 9.96
N TRP A 138 8.73 6.86 8.79
CA TRP A 138 7.52 6.50 8.05
C TRP A 138 7.53 5.04 7.59
N GLU A 139 8.70 4.47 7.26
CA GLU A 139 8.84 3.05 6.86
C GLU A 139 8.44 2.12 8.01
N LYS A 140 8.94 2.42 9.21
CA LYS A 140 8.59 1.69 10.42
C LYS A 140 7.09 1.79 10.71
N GLU A 141 6.50 2.98 10.57
CA GLU A 141 5.06 3.16 10.78
C GLU A 141 4.23 2.41 9.73
N MET A 142 4.68 2.39 8.47
CA MET A 142 4.06 1.59 7.40
C MET A 142 4.03 0.11 7.78
N PHE A 143 5.19 -0.46 8.13
CA PHE A 143 5.24 -1.86 8.49
C PHE A 143 4.47 -2.19 9.75
N LYS A 144 4.51 -1.32 10.77
CA LYS A 144 3.69 -1.48 11.98
C LYS A 144 2.20 -1.57 11.66
N GLN A 145 1.70 -0.71 10.77
CA GLN A 145 0.28 -0.72 10.36
C GLN A 145 -0.09 -1.94 9.53
N LEU A 146 0.78 -2.38 8.61
CA LEU A 146 0.56 -3.58 7.82
C LEU A 146 0.64 -4.86 8.68
N ASP A 147 1.66 -4.97 9.53
CA ASP A 147 1.91 -6.14 10.37
C ASP A 147 0.84 -6.32 11.44
N ALA A 148 0.26 -5.24 11.97
CA ALA A 148 -0.90 -5.33 12.86
C ALA A 148 -2.05 -6.17 12.24
N THR A 149 -2.14 -6.24 10.91
CA THR A 149 -3.13 -7.06 10.19
C THR A 149 -2.57 -8.41 9.73
N PHE A 150 -1.36 -8.41 9.15
CA PHE A 150 -0.84 -9.57 8.41
C PHE A 150 0.19 -10.40 9.14
N ARG A 151 0.89 -9.81 10.11
CA ARG A 151 1.94 -10.42 10.92
C ARG A 151 1.87 -9.90 12.37
N PRO A 152 0.74 -10.08 13.08
CA PRO A 152 0.53 -9.50 14.41
C PRO A 152 1.53 -10.00 15.47
N GLU A 153 2.28 -11.07 15.16
CA GLU A 153 3.39 -11.58 15.95
C GLU A 153 4.69 -10.74 15.85
N VAL A 154 4.79 -9.82 14.89
CA VAL A 154 5.96 -8.94 14.72
C VAL A 154 5.81 -7.72 15.62
N GLU A 155 6.74 -7.56 16.56
CA GLU A 155 6.83 -6.38 17.43
C GLU A 155 7.77 -5.34 16.82
N TRP A 156 7.31 -4.08 16.77
CA TRP A 156 8.08 -2.94 16.28
C TRP A 156 8.44 -2.04 17.47
N GLU A 157 9.70 -2.10 17.93
CA GLU A 157 10.29 -1.22 18.98
C GLU A 157 10.51 0.20 18.47
#